data_AF-A0A956Q5Q9-F1
#
_entry.id   AF-A0A956Q5Q9-F1
#
_cell.length_a   1.000
_cell.length_b   1.000
_cell.length_c   1.000
_cell.angle_alpha   90.00
_cell.angle_beta   90.00
_cell.angle_gamma   90.00
#
_symmetry.space_group_name_H-M   'P 1'
#
loop_
_entity.id
_entity.type
_entity.pdbx_description
1 polymer ?
#
loop_
_entity_poly.entity_id
_entity_poly.type
_entity_poly.pdbx_seq_one_letter_code
_entity_poly.pdbx_strand_id
1 'polypeptide(L)'
;MILNEHQILSRLVDPDPERRIIITPLVNPEEQFGPTSLDVRLGTDFQVLKRSNLTHWDPMKTPDAIQADLDLSMAHFKMKATDPFVLHPGEFALASTLEYVQIPLDIAARLEGRSTWGRLGLQIHA
;
A
#
# COMPACT_ATOMS: atom_id res chain seq x y z
N MET A 1 9.97 13.71 -14.85
CA MET A 1 9.70 14.96 -14.09
C MET A 1 8.75 14.58 -12.96
N ILE A 2 8.98 15.03 -11.72
CA ILE A 2 8.09 14.77 -10.59
C ILE A 2 6.99 15.83 -10.61
N LEU A 3 5.73 15.42 -10.40
CA LEU A 3 4.60 16.35 -10.33
C LEU A 3 4.63 17.12 -9.00
N ASN A 4 4.47 18.44 -9.06
CA ASN A 4 4.24 19.24 -7.86
C ASN A 4 2.77 19.21 -7.44
N GLU A 5 2.47 19.75 -6.25
CA GLU A 5 1.13 19.83 -5.69
C GLU A 5 0.08 20.37 -6.68
N HIS A 6 0.35 21.51 -7.32
CA HIS A 6 -0.60 22.12 -8.27
C HIS A 6 -0.87 21.22 -9.48
N GLN A 7 0.15 20.52 -9.99
CA GLN A 7 0.02 19.56 -11.07
C GLN A 7 -0.78 18.33 -10.63
N ILE A 8 -0.54 17.81 -9.42
CA ILE A 8 -1.30 16.68 -8.86
C ILE A 8 -2.78 17.09 -8.72
N LEU A 9 -3.07 18.25 -8.13
CA LEU A 9 -4.43 18.77 -7.99
C LEU A 9 -5.12 18.93 -9.34
N SER A 10 -4.42 19.46 -10.34
CA SER A 10 -4.94 19.61 -11.70
C SER A 10 -5.31 18.26 -12.32
N ARG A 11 -4.52 17.21 -12.06
CA ARG A 11 -4.81 15.83 -12.52
C ARG A 11 -6.00 15.19 -11.81
N LEU A 12 -6.30 15.56 -10.56
CA LEU A 12 -7.45 15.01 -9.83
C LEU A 12 -8.79 15.54 -10.38
N VAL A 13 -8.80 16.76 -10.90
CA VAL A 13 -9.99 17.42 -11.45
C VAL A 13 -10.04 17.44 -12.99
N ASP A 14 -9.06 16.81 -13.66
CA ASP A 14 -8.95 16.81 -15.12
C ASP A 14 -10.23 16.23 -15.75
N PRO A 15 -10.94 16.93 -16.65
CA PRO A 15 -12.18 16.43 -17.25
C PRO A 15 -11.99 15.13 -18.05
N ASP A 16 -10.78 14.87 -18.57
CA ASP A 16 -10.44 13.69 -19.37
C ASP A 16 -10.10 12.47 -18.46
N PRO A 17 -10.90 11.38 -18.49
CA PRO A 17 -10.63 10.19 -17.70
C PRO A 17 -9.26 9.54 -17.98
N GLU A 18 -8.76 9.64 -19.21
CA GLU A 18 -7.48 9.05 -19.61
C GLU A 18 -6.27 9.77 -19.00
N ARG A 19 -6.48 10.98 -18.47
CA ARG A 19 -5.46 11.81 -17.83
C ARG A 19 -5.70 12.01 -16.35
N ARG A 20 -6.89 11.65 -15.85
CA ARG A 20 -7.32 11.89 -14.47
C ARG A 20 -6.68 10.90 -13.51
N ILE A 21 -6.16 11.42 -12.40
CA ILE A 21 -5.79 10.60 -11.23
C ILE A 21 -7.05 10.43 -10.37
N ILE A 22 -7.31 9.21 -9.88
CA ILE A 22 -8.40 8.96 -8.93
C ILE A 22 -7.79 8.50 -7.61
N ILE A 23 -8.10 9.21 -6.54
CA ILE A 23 -7.74 8.83 -5.17
C ILE A 23 -8.99 8.94 -4.31
N THR A 24 -9.41 7.84 -3.70
CA THR A 24 -10.61 7.84 -2.85
C THR A 24 -10.49 6.83 -1.71
N PRO A 25 -10.87 7.20 -0.47
CA PRO A 25 -11.33 8.52 -0.04
C PRO A 25 -10.18 9.51 0.21
N LEU A 26 -10.39 10.79 -0.11
CA LEU A 26 -9.54 11.89 0.41
C LEU A 26 -10.14 12.38 1.73
N VAL A 27 -9.66 11.85 2.85
CA VAL A 27 -10.28 12.09 4.16
C VAL A 27 -9.89 13.44 4.75
N ASN A 28 -8.64 13.87 4.57
CA ASN A 28 -8.20 15.23 4.95
C ASN A 28 -7.23 15.77 3.88
N PRO A 29 -7.76 16.37 2.79
CA PRO A 29 -6.93 16.90 1.70
C PRO A 29 -5.82 17.84 2.18
N GLU A 30 -6.15 18.79 3.07
CA GLU A 30 -5.22 19.84 3.51
C GLU A 30 -3.96 19.29 4.17
N GLU A 31 -4.05 18.14 4.86
CA GLU A 31 -2.91 17.48 5.49
C GLU A 31 -2.26 16.40 4.62
N GLN A 32 -2.98 15.87 3.63
CA GLN A 32 -2.48 14.79 2.78
C GLN A 32 -1.62 15.29 1.62
N PHE A 33 -1.86 16.49 1.10
CA PHE A 33 -1.03 17.04 0.03
C PHE A 33 0.30 17.57 0.57
N GLY A 34 1.38 17.01 0.04
CA GLY A 34 2.72 17.55 0.18
C GLY A 34 3.16 18.28 -1.09
N PRO A 35 4.34 18.92 -1.08
CA PRO A 35 4.82 19.71 -2.22
C PRO A 35 4.96 18.93 -3.53
N THR A 36 5.26 17.62 -3.44
CA THR A 36 5.49 16.71 -4.59
C THR A 36 4.96 15.30 -4.33
N SER A 37 4.08 15.14 -3.35
CA SER A 37 3.61 13.84 -2.87
C SER A 37 2.20 13.96 -2.32
N LEU A 38 1.55 12.81 -2.15
CA LEU A 38 0.31 12.68 -1.42
C LEU A 38 0.48 11.59 -0.37
N ASP A 39 0.20 11.92 0.89
CA ASP A 39 0.21 10.98 1.99
C ASP A 39 -1.03 10.08 1.89
N VAL A 40 -0.78 8.76 1.86
CA VAL A 40 -1.80 7.71 1.97
C VAL A 40 -1.81 7.13 3.38
N ARG A 41 -2.91 6.47 3.74
CA ARG A 41 -3.16 5.94 5.08
C ARG A 41 -3.13 4.42 5.06
N LEU A 42 -2.83 3.85 6.22
CA LEU A 42 -2.88 2.40 6.41
C LEU A 42 -4.34 1.93 6.41
N GLY A 43 -4.63 0.92 5.61
CA GLY A 43 -5.92 0.23 5.59
C GLY A 43 -6.09 -0.71 6.78
N THR A 44 -7.17 -1.50 6.77
CA THR A 44 -7.48 -2.43 7.86
C THR A 44 -7.26 -3.89 7.50
N ASP A 45 -6.89 -4.19 6.26
CA ASP A 45 -6.65 -5.53 5.77
C ASP A 45 -5.15 -5.85 5.82
N PHE A 46 -4.81 -6.92 6.53
CA PHE A 46 -3.44 -7.38 6.75
C PHE A 46 -3.29 -8.86 6.37
N GLN A 47 -2.11 -9.24 5.92
CA GLN A 47 -1.70 -10.63 5.85
C GLN A 47 -0.34 -10.83 6.51
N VAL A 48 -0.21 -11.89 7.29
CA VAL A 48 1.06 -12.23 7.96
C VAL A 48 1.40 -13.68 7.70
N LEU A 49 2.69 -14.01 7.84
CA LEU A 49 3.13 -15.39 7.79
C LEU A 49 2.74 -16.11 9.09
N LYS A 50 2.05 -17.24 8.97
CA LYS A 50 1.87 -18.22 10.04
C LYS A 50 2.83 -19.38 9.82
N ARG A 51 3.19 -20.07 10.91
CA ARG A 51 4.03 -21.26 10.82
C ARG A 51 3.32 -22.34 10.00
N SER A 52 4.02 -22.89 9.02
CA SER A 52 3.59 -24.04 8.22
C SER A 52 4.73 -25.05 8.13
N ASN A 53 4.45 -26.21 7.54
CA ASN A 53 5.46 -27.23 7.26
C ASN A 53 6.15 -27.03 5.90
N LEU A 54 5.98 -25.85 5.26
CA LEU A 54 6.68 -25.51 4.03
C LEU A 54 8.17 -25.31 4.33
N THR A 55 9.02 -25.93 3.53
CA THR A 55 10.48 -25.82 3.71
C THR A 55 11.04 -24.54 3.10
N HIS A 56 10.45 -24.08 1.99
CA HIS A 56 10.84 -22.88 1.26
C HIS A 56 9.70 -22.44 0.33
N TRP A 57 9.82 -21.22 -0.18
CA TRP A 57 8.98 -20.70 -1.27
C TRP A 57 9.63 -21.03 -2.62
N ASP A 58 8.88 -21.69 -3.50
CA ASP A 58 9.31 -21.96 -4.87
C ASP A 58 8.43 -21.21 -5.88
N PRO A 59 8.93 -20.11 -6.48
CA PRO A 59 8.17 -19.31 -7.43
C PRO A 59 8.00 -19.98 -8.81
N MET A 60 8.65 -21.12 -9.06
CA MET A 60 8.57 -21.83 -10.35
C MET A 60 7.44 -22.87 -10.40
N LYS A 61 6.72 -23.07 -9.28
CA LYS A 61 5.52 -23.92 -9.23
C LYS A 61 4.39 -23.37 -10.11
N THR A 62 3.41 -24.22 -10.42
CA THR A 62 2.19 -23.78 -11.11
C THR A 62 1.41 -22.78 -10.24
N PRO A 63 0.60 -21.88 -10.84
CA PRO A 63 -0.20 -20.92 -10.08
C PRO A 63 -1.05 -21.55 -8.98
N ASP A 64 -1.70 -22.69 -9.27
CA ASP A 64 -2.53 -23.41 -8.29
C ASP A 64 -1.70 -23.96 -7.12
N ALA A 65 -0.48 -24.44 -7.39
CA ALA A 65 0.41 -24.93 -6.35
C ALA A 65 1.00 -23.80 -5.49
N ILE A 66 1.28 -22.63 -6.08
CA ILE A 66 1.67 -21.43 -5.33
C ILE A 66 0.52 -20.97 -4.43
N GLN A 67 -0.72 -20.98 -4.95
CA GLN A 67 -1.89 -20.61 -4.15
C GLN A 67 -2.09 -21.56 -2.96
N ALA A 68 -1.92 -22.87 -3.17
CA ALA A 68 -2.00 -23.84 -2.08
C ALA A 68 -0.93 -23.61 -0.99
N ASP A 69 0.30 -23.26 -1.38
CA ASP A 69 1.36 -22.88 -0.43
C ASP A 69 0.96 -21.61 0.36
N LEU A 70 0.45 -20.58 -0.32
CA LEU A 70 -0.03 -19.34 0.30
C LEU A 70 -1.13 -19.61 1.33
N ASP A 71 -2.14 -20.41 0.99
CA ASP A 71 -3.24 -20.74 1.91
C ASP A 71 -2.74 -21.46 3.18
N LEU A 72 -1.70 -22.28 3.05
CA LEU A 72 -1.07 -23.02 4.14
C LEU A 72 -0.22 -22.16 5.07
N SER A 73 0.40 -21.08 4.59
CA SER A 73 1.37 -20.29 5.38
C SER A 73 1.00 -18.83 5.59
N MET A 74 -0.07 -18.33 4.97
CA MET A 74 -0.56 -16.97 5.20
C MET A 74 -1.80 -16.99 6.11
N ALA A 75 -1.94 -15.95 6.92
CA ALA A 75 -3.14 -15.67 7.69
C ALA A 75 -3.62 -14.25 7.37
N HIS A 76 -4.91 -14.12 7.08
CA HIS A 76 -5.54 -12.86 6.73
C HIS A 76 -6.28 -12.31 7.95
N PHE A 77 -6.10 -11.02 8.21
CA PHE A 77 -6.72 -10.32 9.33
C PHE A 77 -7.38 -9.05 8.84
N LYS A 78 -8.61 -8.82 9.30
CA LYS A 78 -9.29 -7.53 9.12
C LYS A 78 -9.44 -6.87 10.49
N MET A 79 -8.70 -5.79 10.68
CA MET A 79 -8.68 -5.03 11.92
C MET A 79 -9.90 -4.12 12.01
N LYS A 80 -10.38 -3.85 13.23
CA LYS A 80 -11.28 -2.71 13.43
C LYS A 80 -10.47 -1.43 13.36
N ALA A 81 -11.06 -0.35 12.85
CA ALA A 81 -10.36 0.93 12.72
C ALA A 81 -9.84 1.50 14.05
N THR A 82 -10.38 1.04 15.19
CA THR A 82 -9.99 1.44 16.54
C THR A 82 -8.85 0.61 17.13
N ASP A 83 -8.55 -0.53 16.53
CA ASP A 83 -7.69 -1.54 17.12
C ASP A 83 -6.29 -1.43 16.49
N PRO A 84 -5.22 -1.37 17.30
CA PRO A 84 -3.87 -1.31 16.77
C PRO A 84 -3.46 -2.67 16.19
N PHE A 85 -2.74 -2.63 15.08
CA PHE A 85 -1.96 -3.77 14.60
C PHE A 85 -0.55 -3.71 15.21
N VAL A 86 -0.13 -4.79 15.89
CA VAL A 86 1.20 -4.87 16.50
C VAL A 86 2.12 -5.64 15.56
N LEU A 87 3.14 -4.95 15.02
CA LEU A 87 4.22 -5.56 14.25
C LEU A 87 5.44 -5.69 15.15
N HIS A 88 5.85 -6.91 15.50
CA HIS A 88 7.02 -7.11 16.35
C HIS A 88 8.34 -6.92 15.56
N PRO A 89 9.45 -6.61 16.25
CA PRO A 89 10.76 -6.51 15.60
C PRO A 89 11.12 -7.78 14.83
N GLY A 90 11.49 -7.63 13.56
CA GLY A 90 11.87 -8.74 12.67
C GLY A 90 10.69 -9.45 12.01
N GLU A 91 9.45 -9.07 12.30
CA GLU A 91 8.28 -9.59 11.60
C GLU A 91 8.00 -8.85 10.30
N PHE A 92 7.24 -9.52 9.44
CA PHE A 92 6.78 -8.99 8.16
C PHE A 92 5.26 -9.15 8.05
N ALA A 93 4.61 -8.11 7.58
CA ALA A 93 3.19 -8.10 7.28
C ALA A 93 2.95 -7.41 5.93
N LEU A 94 2.04 -7.96 5.15
CA LEU A 94 1.41 -7.27 4.03
C LEU A 94 0.24 -6.46 4.58
N ALA A 95 0.09 -5.24 4.07
CA ALA A 95 -1.04 -4.38 4.36
C ALA A 95 -1.47 -3.65 3.10
N SER A 96 -2.71 -3.17 3.06
CA SER A 96 -3.19 -2.30 2.00
C SER A 96 -3.18 -0.84 2.45
N THR A 97 -3.17 0.08 1.49
CA THR A 97 -3.60 1.46 1.75
C THR A 97 -5.10 1.49 2.05
N LEU A 98 -5.55 2.55 2.73
CA LEU A 98 -6.96 2.86 2.88
C LEU A 98 -7.52 3.39 1.56
N GLU A 99 -6.75 4.24 0.88
CA GLU A 99 -7.13 4.86 -0.37
C GLU A 99 -7.01 3.87 -1.53
N TYR A 100 -8.03 3.85 -2.37
CA TYR A 100 -7.95 3.36 -3.74
C TYR A 100 -7.26 4.41 -4.60
N VAL A 101 -6.27 3.99 -5.38
CA VAL A 101 -5.49 4.84 -6.28
C VAL A 101 -5.55 4.28 -7.69
N GLN A 102 -6.02 5.11 -8.64
CA GLN A 102 -5.95 4.85 -10.07
C GLN A 102 -5.06 5.90 -10.73
N ILE A 103 -4.09 5.43 -11.50
CA ILE A 103 -3.11 6.25 -12.19
C ILE A 103 -3.34 6.13 -13.70
N PRO A 104 -3.40 7.25 -14.46
CA PRO A 104 -3.52 7.23 -15.91
C PRO A 104 -2.24 6.70 -16.57
N LEU A 105 -2.36 6.24 -17.81
CA LEU A 105 -1.25 5.56 -18.53
C LEU A 105 -0.05 6.45 -18.84
N ASP A 106 -0.21 7.77 -18.76
CA ASP A 106 0.82 8.75 -19.11
C ASP A 106 1.74 9.13 -17.93
N ILE A 107 1.48 8.62 -16.73
CA ILE A 107 2.32 8.83 -15.54
C ILE A 107 2.55 7.53 -14.77
N ALA A 108 3.57 7.53 -13.92
CA ALA A 108 3.80 6.47 -12.95
C ALA A 108 3.84 7.06 -11.54
N ALA A 109 3.39 6.29 -10.56
CA ALA A 109 3.47 6.64 -9.15
C ALA A 109 4.50 5.76 -8.44
N ARG A 110 5.10 6.29 -7.38
CA ARG A 110 6.01 5.56 -6.49
C ARG A 110 5.50 5.68 -5.07
N LEU A 111 5.47 4.58 -4.34
CA LEU A 111 5.22 4.59 -2.90
C LEU A 111 6.53 4.82 -2.16
N GLU A 112 6.53 5.74 -1.20
CA GLU A 112 7.66 5.96 -0.30
C GLU A 112 7.18 6.03 1.16
N GLY A 113 7.98 5.46 2.07
CA GLY A 113 7.72 5.56 3.50
C GLY A 113 8.08 6.95 4.03
N ARG A 114 7.31 7.46 5.00
CA ARG A 114 7.65 8.72 5.67
C ARG A 114 8.89 8.54 6.54
N SER A 115 9.78 9.53 6.51
CA SER A 115 11.01 9.52 7.31
C SER A 115 10.76 9.33 8.82
N THR A 116 9.63 9.83 9.34
CA THR A 116 9.21 9.62 10.74
C THR A 116 9.12 8.14 11.10
N TRP A 117 8.57 7.31 10.21
CA TRP A 117 8.44 5.86 10.41
C TRP A 117 9.77 5.13 10.19
N GLY A 118 10.54 5.54 9.17
CA GLY A 118 11.86 4.98 8.90
C GLY A 118 12.83 5.12 10.07
N ARG A 119 12.79 6.25 10.80
CA ARG A 119 13.61 6.47 12.01
C ARG A 119 13.22 5.57 13.20
N LEU A 120 12.02 5.01 13.19
CA LEU A 120 11.56 4.04 14.20
C LEU A 120 11.80 2.59 13.77
N GLY A 121 12.46 2.37 12.62
CA GLY A 121 12.75 1.04 12.09
C GLY A 121 11.59 0.43 11.29
N LEU A 122 10.48 1.15 11.10
CA LEU A 122 9.39 0.70 10.23
C LEU A 122 9.77 0.95 8.78
N GLN A 123 9.95 -0.14 8.03
CA GLN A 123 10.21 -0.10 6.60
C GLN A 123 8.91 -0.34 5.83
N ILE A 124 8.61 0.57 4.90
CA ILE A 124 7.47 0.48 4.00
C ILE A 124 8.05 0.32 2.59
N HIS A 125 7.66 -0.72 1.90
CA HIS A 125 8.11 -1.05 0.55
C HIS A 125 6.90 -1.38 -0.34
N ALA A 126 6.95 -0.97 -1.61
CA ALA A 126 6.07 -1.44 -2.68
C ALA A 126 6.85 -1.53 -3.99
#